data_AF-A0A935J310-F1
#
_entry.id   AF-A0A935J310-F1
#
_cell.length_a   1.000
_cell.length_b   1.000
_cell.length_c   1.000
_cell.angle_alpha   90.00
_cell.angle_beta   90.00
_cell.angle_gamma   90.00
#
_symmetry.space_group_name_H-M   'P 1'
#
loop_
_entity.id
_entity.type
_entity.pdbx_description
1 polymer ?
#
loop_
_entity_poly.entity_id
_entity_poly.type
_entity_poly.pdbx_seq_one_letter_code
_entity_poly.pdbx_strand_id
1 'polypeptide(L)'
;MFYKHFDSKNQHNSSSIFVGLLRFSGKLSGKEGSFFVEERGTFENGVVNSTFNIITGSGLGELQQISGTGFCLANQDGSRFEFEYNL
;
A
#
# COMPACT_ATOMS: atom_id res chain seq x y z
N MET A 1 -10.64 5.57 -6.63
CA MET A 1 -9.70 5.68 -7.77
C MET A 1 -10.28 6.66 -8.76
N PHE A 2 -9.46 7.56 -9.29
CA PHE A 2 -9.82 8.52 -10.34
C PHE A 2 -9.00 8.20 -11.58
N TYR A 3 -9.67 7.83 -12.68
CA TYR A 3 -9.02 7.54 -13.94
C TYR A 3 -8.80 8.84 -14.73
N LYS A 4 -7.54 9.11 -15.07
CA LYS A 4 -7.19 10.14 -16.06
C LYS A 4 -7.48 9.64 -17.47
N HIS A 5 -7.22 8.34 -17.70
CA HIS A 5 -7.54 7.62 -18.93
C HIS A 5 -7.99 6.21 -18.58
N PHE A 6 -9.03 5.72 -19.27
CA PHE A 6 -9.55 4.38 -19.09
C PHE A 6 -9.62 3.68 -20.46
N ASP A 7 -8.90 2.57 -20.59
CA ASP A 7 -8.95 1.67 -21.75
C ASP A 7 -9.75 0.43 -21.35
N SER A 8 -10.98 0.34 -21.85
CA SER A 8 -11.91 -0.76 -21.56
C SER A 8 -11.53 -2.09 -22.21
N LYS A 9 -10.61 -2.08 -23.18
CA LYS A 9 -10.12 -3.28 -23.86
C LYS A 9 -8.84 -3.81 -23.20
N ASN A 10 -8.00 -2.91 -22.69
CA ASN A 10 -6.79 -3.26 -21.99
C ASN A 10 -6.54 -2.35 -20.79
N GLN A 11 -6.91 -2.81 -19.60
CA GLN A 11 -6.75 -2.04 -18.37
C GLN A 11 -5.30 -1.61 -18.09
N HIS A 12 -4.29 -2.33 -18.58
CA HIS A 12 -2.88 -1.96 -18.37
C HIS A 12 -2.47 -0.68 -19.11
N ASN A 13 -3.25 -0.27 -20.12
CA ASN A 13 -3.07 1.01 -20.80
C ASN A 13 -3.79 2.17 -20.08
N SER A 14 -4.56 1.89 -19.02
CA SER A 14 -5.25 2.93 -18.27
C SER A 14 -4.28 3.72 -17.39
N SER A 15 -4.66 4.95 -17.04
CA SER A 15 -3.92 5.77 -16.09
C SER A 15 -4.84 6.34 -15.02
N SER A 16 -4.39 6.34 -13.77
CA SER A 16 -5.20 6.78 -12.64
C SER A 16 -4.37 7.29 -11.47
N ILE A 17 -5.05 7.98 -10.57
CA ILE A 17 -4.60 8.21 -9.20
C ILE A 17 -5.57 7.53 -8.24
N PHE A 18 -5.06 7.05 -7.12
CA PHE A 18 -5.89 6.44 -6.10
C PHE A 18 -5.43 6.79 -4.70
N VAL A 19 -6.38 6.69 -3.78
CA VAL A 19 -6.16 6.67 -2.34
C VAL A 19 -6.86 5.45 -1.80
N GLY A 20 -6.31 4.85 -0.74
CA GLY A 20 -6.81 3.62 -0.17
C GLY A 20 -6.56 3.55 1.34
N LEU A 21 -7.34 2.69 2.00
CA LEU A 21 -7.10 2.28 3.37
C LEU A 21 -6.85 0.77 3.34
N LEU A 22 -5.68 0.32 3.77
CA LEU A 22 -5.30 -1.09 3.75
C LEU A 22 -5.01 -1.58 5.14
N ARG A 23 -5.37 -2.84 5.42
CA ARG A 23 -5.04 -3.54 6.65
C ARG A 23 -3.94 -4.55 6.38
N PHE A 24 -2.83 -4.44 7.10
CA PHE A 24 -1.81 -5.47 7.17
C PHE A 24 -2.07 -6.33 8.41
N SER A 25 -2.04 -7.65 8.25
CA SER A 25 -2.28 -8.61 9.35
C SER A 25 -1.32 -9.78 9.22
N GLY A 26 -0.63 -10.12 10.32
CA GLY A 26 0.33 -11.22 10.37
C GLY A 26 1.50 -10.90 11.30
N LYS A 27 2.69 -11.37 10.93
CA LYS A 27 3.92 -11.19 11.73
C LYS A 27 4.87 -10.20 11.09
N LEU A 28 5.30 -9.20 11.87
CA LEU A 28 6.38 -8.29 11.51
C LEU A 28 7.53 -8.47 12.49
N SER A 29 8.70 -8.87 12.00
CA SER A 29 9.87 -9.19 12.85
C SER A 29 9.54 -10.13 14.02
N GLY A 30 8.69 -11.13 13.76
CA GLY A 30 8.25 -12.13 14.74
C GLY A 30 7.07 -11.72 15.63
N LYS A 31 6.69 -10.44 15.67
CA LYS A 31 5.55 -9.93 16.45
C LYS A 31 4.24 -10.09 15.69
N GLU A 32 3.26 -10.77 16.30
CA GLU A 32 1.94 -10.99 15.72
C GLU A 32 1.03 -9.78 15.95
N GLY A 33 0.38 -9.30 14.90
CA GLY A 33 -0.58 -8.20 15.02
C GLY A 33 -1.17 -7.75 13.71
N SER A 34 -1.79 -6.58 13.73
CA SER A 34 -2.27 -5.92 12.52
C SER A 34 -2.24 -4.41 12.69
N PHE A 35 -2.20 -3.67 11.59
CA PHE A 35 -2.30 -2.21 11.57
C PHE A 35 -2.95 -1.76 10.26
N PHE A 36 -3.36 -0.48 10.22
CA PHE A 36 -3.91 0.13 9.02
C PHE A 36 -2.94 1.16 8.45
N VAL A 37 -2.95 1.31 7.13
CA VAL A 37 -2.23 2.36 6.41
C VAL A 37 -3.17 3.14 5.52
N GLU A 38 -2.90 4.44 5.37
CA GLU A 38 -3.40 5.21 4.24
C GLU A 38 -2.42 5.07 3.08
N GLU A 39 -2.92 4.74 1.90
CA GLU A 39 -2.15 4.64 0.67
C GLU A 39 -2.52 5.76 -0.27
N ARG A 40 -1.52 6.29 -0.98
CA ARG A 40 -1.72 7.14 -2.14
C ARG A 40 -0.82 6.67 -3.26
N GLY A 41 -1.38 6.51 -4.45
CA GLY A 41 -0.61 6.02 -5.58
C GLY A 41 -1.13 6.41 -6.94
N THR A 42 -0.34 6.08 -7.93
CA THR A 42 -0.67 6.14 -9.35
C THR A 42 -0.69 4.73 -9.93
N PHE A 43 -1.51 4.55 -10.94
CA PHE A 43 -1.37 3.42 -11.86
C PHE A 43 -1.15 3.99 -13.25
N GLU A 44 0.01 3.71 -13.85
CA GLU A 44 0.39 4.21 -15.18
C GLU A 44 1.19 3.11 -15.90
N ASN A 45 0.86 2.84 -17.17
CA ASN A 45 1.55 1.84 -18.01
C ASN A 45 1.65 0.44 -17.36
N GLY A 46 0.58 -0.01 -16.72
CA GLY A 46 0.54 -1.32 -16.05
C GLY A 46 1.31 -1.38 -14.73
N VAL A 47 1.82 -0.26 -14.22
CA VAL A 47 2.62 -0.18 -13.01
C VAL A 47 1.88 0.62 -11.94
N VAL A 48 1.79 0.06 -10.74
CA VAL A 48 1.44 0.78 -9.51
C VAL A 48 2.71 1.37 -8.91
N ASN A 49 2.64 2.65 -8.55
CA ASN A 49 3.62 3.31 -7.69
C ASN A 49 2.88 4.05 -6.59
N SER A 50 3.08 3.63 -5.34
CA SER A 50 2.37 4.19 -4.20
C SER A 50 3.22 4.33 -2.96
N THR A 51 2.79 5.24 -2.08
CA THR A 51 3.33 5.44 -0.74
C THR A 51 2.27 5.12 0.30
N PHE A 52 2.71 4.60 1.45
CA PHE A 52 1.88 4.29 2.60
C PHE A 52 2.30 5.09 3.82
N ASN A 53 1.33 5.46 4.65
CA ASN A 53 1.57 5.94 6.01
C ASN A 53 0.80 5.06 6.99
N ILE A 54 1.48 4.51 8.00
CA ILE A 54 0.82 3.79 9.09
C ILE A 54 -0.03 4.78 9.88
N ILE A 55 -1.32 4.46 10.03
CA ILE A 55 -2.23 5.29 10.82
C ILE A 55 -1.85 5.16 12.29
N THR A 56 -1.51 6.29 12.91
CA THR A 56 -1.16 6.36 14.32
C THR A 56 -2.26 5.76 15.20
N GLY A 57 -1.88 4.84 16.08
CA GLY A 57 -2.82 4.16 16.99
C GLY A 57 -3.67 3.06 16.35
N SER A 58 -3.45 2.73 15.07
CA SER A 58 -4.17 1.64 14.39
C SER A 58 -3.63 0.25 14.69
N GLY A 59 -2.47 0.16 15.34
CA GLY A 59 -1.81 -1.08 15.70
C GLY A 59 -2.61 -1.92 16.68
N LEU A 60 -2.65 -3.24 16.46
CA LEU A 60 -3.30 -4.24 17.31
C LEU A 60 -2.34 -5.39 17.62
N GLY A 61 -2.58 -6.09 18.73
CA GLY A 61 -1.73 -7.21 19.17
C GLY A 61 -0.36 -6.73 19.63
N GLU A 62 0.70 -7.37 19.18
CA GLU A 62 2.07 -6.99 19.52
C GLU A 62 2.59 -5.79 18.70
N LEU A 63 1.77 -5.26 17.79
CA LEU A 63 2.09 -4.10 16.93
C LEU A 63 1.37 -2.82 17.38
N GLN A 64 0.89 -2.74 18.62
CA GLN A 64 0.09 -1.60 19.12
C GLN A 64 0.77 -0.23 19.00
N GLN A 65 2.09 -0.16 19.09
CA GLN A 65 2.86 1.10 19.03
C GLN A 65 3.51 1.33 17.65
N ILE A 66 3.15 0.54 16.64
CA ILE A 66 3.76 0.65 15.32
C ILE A 66 3.51 2.03 14.69
N SER A 67 4.57 2.58 14.12
CA SER A 67 4.54 3.79 13.29
C SER A 67 5.50 3.63 12.14
N GLY A 68 5.29 4.35 11.05
CA GLY A 68 6.16 4.24 9.89
C GLY A 68 5.50 4.62 8.59
N THR A 69 6.30 4.51 7.55
CA THR A 69 5.91 4.77 6.16
C THR A 69 6.40 3.64 5.28
N GLY A 70 5.90 3.59 4.05
CA GLY A 70 6.39 2.62 3.10
C GLY A 70 6.10 3.03 1.67
N PHE A 71 6.50 2.18 0.74
CA PHE A 71 6.11 2.29 -0.65
C PHE A 71 5.83 0.93 -1.26
N CYS A 72 5.05 0.93 -2.34
CA CYS A 72 4.80 -0.24 -3.17
C CYS A 72 5.08 0.09 -4.63
N LEU A 73 5.79 -0.85 -5.26
CA LEU A 73 5.91 -0.94 -6.70
C LEU A 73 5.32 -2.29 -7.12
N ALA A 74 4.29 -2.27 -7.96
CA ALA A 74 3.69 -3.49 -8.49
C ALA A 74 3.50 -3.42 -10.00
N ASN A 75 3.74 -4.53 -10.67
CA ASN A 75 3.53 -4.70 -12.11
C ASN A 75 3.10 -6.15 -12.38
N GLN A 76 3.08 -6.55 -13.66
CA GLN A 76 2.69 -7.91 -14.06
C GLN A 76 3.60 -9.02 -13.51
N ASP A 77 4.83 -8.70 -13.14
CA ASP A 77 5.83 -9.65 -12.68
C ASP A 77 5.83 -9.81 -11.15
N GLY A 78 5.09 -8.97 -10.43
CA GLY A 78 4.92 -9.07 -8.99
C GLY A 78 4.78 -7.73 -8.28
N SER A 79 4.97 -7.76 -6.96
CA SER A 79 4.86 -6.58 -6.12
C SER A 79 5.99 -6.55 -5.10
N ARG A 80 6.56 -5.36 -4.90
CA ARG A 80 7.58 -5.07 -3.90
C ARG A 80 7.01 -4.07 -2.91
N PHE A 81 7.04 -4.44 -1.64
CA PHE A 81 6.68 -3.59 -0.52
C PHE A 81 7.91 -3.33 0.33
N GLU A 82 8.13 -2.08 0.69
CA GLU A 82 9.15 -1.68 1.64
C GLU A 82 8.55 -0.81 2.73
N PHE A 83 8.99 -1.05 3.96
CA PHE A 83 8.53 -0.37 5.15
C PHE A 83 9.72 0.15 5.94
N GLU A 84 9.66 1.43 6.27
CA GLU A 84 10.47 2.05 7.32
C GLU A 84 9.57 2.21 8.53
N TYR A 85 9.86 1.51 9.62
CA TYR A 85 8.96 1.43 10.77
C TYR A 85 9.70 1.39 12.10
N ASN A 86 8.97 1.79 13.15
CA ASN A 86 9.33 1.63 14.54
C ASN A 86 8.25 0.81 15.25
N LEU A 87 8.64 0.04 16.26
CA LEU A 87 7.79 -0.83 17.07
C LEU A 87 7.78 -0.42 18.53
#